data_AF-A0A940Y6P2-F1
#
_entry.id   AF-A0A940Y6P2-F1
#
_cell.length_a   1.000
_cell.length_b   1.000
_cell.length_c   1.000
_cell.angle_alpha   90.00
_cell.angle_beta   90.00
_cell.angle_gamma   90.00
#
_symmetry.space_group_name_H-M   'P 1'
#
loop_
_entity.id
_entity.type
_entity.pdbx_description
1 polymer ?
#
loop_
_entity_poly.entity_id
_entity_poly.type
_entity_poly.pdbx_seq_one_letter_code
_entity_poly.pdbx_strand_id
1 'polypeptide(L)'
;MRAPLTALLGTAMALACGLASATVFQLAPVKLPGGITVSGTVTTDGTIGPLTAANLTDWSVSVRQVQRFVFDPSHPGVQVSGVSVSADGRKMSVRTSPDGVNDGGLLAFGSFGPGPEYGVQVANFTGAYADGGVAFYLAGPAFEWQWLSAPNASKRLVAKAAPGSSVFRLVPVGFPSGAVMSGTITTDGRTGAIEASAITDWKITAALVDEVRYTPANSSVLPATAGLSSDGTTLSVARPGGYFGVGIAPRPPARGQGAVPADFASATAPSGGQAGYWNAFTFQYVGLHFKGSAWPIATVQP
;
A
#
# COMPACT_ATOMS: atom_id res chain seq x y z
N MET A 1 -83.94 19.36 23.09
CA MET A 1 -82.61 18.85 23.47
C MET A 1 -81.73 18.85 22.23
N ARG A 2 -80.80 19.81 22.11
CA ARG A 2 -79.76 19.85 21.08
C ARG A 2 -78.45 20.17 21.79
N ALA A 3 -77.51 19.24 21.78
CA ALA A 3 -76.18 19.42 22.33
C ALA A 3 -75.29 20.14 21.29
N PRO A 4 -74.40 21.06 21.69
CA PRO A 4 -73.39 21.59 20.80
C PRO A 4 -72.17 20.64 20.76
N LEU A 5 -71.74 20.30 19.55
CA LEU A 5 -70.53 19.56 19.25
C LEU A 5 -69.36 20.57 19.18
N THR A 6 -68.55 20.65 20.22
CA THR A 6 -67.33 21.49 20.23
C THR A 6 -66.19 20.65 19.65
N ALA A 7 -65.84 20.89 18.38
CA ALA A 7 -64.69 20.26 17.74
C ALA A 7 -63.40 20.98 18.17
N LEU A 8 -62.51 20.25 18.86
CA LEU A 8 -61.18 20.68 19.25
C LEU A 8 -60.24 20.52 18.03
N LEU A 9 -59.79 21.62 17.42
CA LEU A 9 -58.68 21.59 16.46
C LEU A 9 -57.36 21.44 17.25
N GLY A 10 -56.80 20.23 17.27
CA GLY A 10 -55.43 19.98 17.70
C GLY A 10 -54.47 20.07 16.51
N THR A 11 -53.73 21.18 16.41
CA THR A 11 -52.65 21.33 15.42
C THR A 11 -51.46 20.48 15.86
N ALA A 12 -51.29 19.30 15.28
CA ALA A 12 -50.08 18.49 15.45
C ALA A 12 -48.92 19.14 14.69
N MET A 13 -48.07 19.89 15.38
CA MET A 13 -46.74 20.27 14.88
C MET A 13 -45.87 19.00 14.84
N ALA A 14 -45.83 18.35 13.68
CA ALA A 14 -44.80 17.35 13.40
C ALA A 14 -43.46 18.06 13.26
N LEU A 15 -42.58 17.93 14.27
CA LEU A 15 -41.17 18.22 14.10
C LEU A 15 -40.62 17.24 13.05
N ALA A 16 -40.46 17.70 11.81
CA ALA A 16 -39.59 17.07 10.84
C ALA A 16 -38.15 17.25 11.33
N CYS A 17 -37.69 16.34 12.18
CA CYS A 17 -36.27 16.18 12.47
C CYS A 17 -35.64 15.67 11.16
N GLY A 18 -35.26 16.59 10.28
CA GLY A 18 -34.52 16.26 9.07
C GLY A 18 -33.25 15.55 9.50
N LEU A 19 -33.17 14.24 9.21
CA LEU A 19 -31.91 13.51 9.33
C LEU A 19 -30.90 14.29 8.48
N ALA A 20 -29.85 14.81 9.11
CA ALA A 20 -28.76 15.44 8.39
C ALA A 20 -28.19 14.39 7.43
N SER A 21 -28.40 14.60 6.13
CA SER A 21 -27.85 13.75 5.08
C SER A 21 -26.34 13.81 5.18
N ALA A 22 -25.68 12.66 5.22
CA ALA A 22 -24.23 12.64 5.22
C ALA A 22 -23.73 13.26 3.91
N THR A 23 -22.80 14.20 4.01
CA THR A 23 -22.16 14.79 2.83
C THR A 23 -20.84 14.12 2.51
N VAL A 24 -20.21 13.43 3.46
CA VAL A 24 -18.90 12.78 3.29
C VAL A 24 -19.05 11.27 3.35
N PHE A 25 -18.56 10.60 2.30
CA PHE A 25 -18.64 9.16 2.14
C PHE A 25 -17.24 8.56 1.99
N GLN A 26 -16.98 7.49 2.75
CA GLN A 26 -15.77 6.69 2.68
C GLN A 26 -15.94 5.60 1.61
N LEU A 27 -15.10 5.63 0.58
CA LEU A 27 -15.07 4.59 -0.45
C LEU A 27 -14.69 3.24 0.17
N ALA A 28 -15.45 2.20 -0.20
CA ALA A 28 -15.09 0.82 0.07
C ALA A 28 -13.78 0.48 -0.67
N PRO A 29 -12.73 0.00 0.02
CA PRO A 29 -11.46 -0.28 -0.63
C PRO A 29 -11.58 -1.36 -1.72
N VAL A 30 -11.13 -1.05 -2.93
CA VAL A 30 -11.05 -2.00 -4.04
C VAL A 30 -9.62 -2.53 -4.14
N LYS A 31 -9.45 -3.85 -4.01
CA LYS A 31 -8.17 -4.53 -4.23
C LYS A 31 -8.06 -4.97 -5.68
N LEU A 32 -7.03 -4.51 -6.36
CA LEU A 32 -6.72 -4.86 -7.74
C LEU A 32 -5.48 -5.79 -7.77
N PRO A 33 -5.23 -6.51 -8.88
CA PRO A 33 -4.01 -7.28 -9.05
C PRO A 33 -2.74 -6.43 -8.90
N GLY A 34 -1.61 -7.07 -8.59
CA GLY A 34 -0.32 -6.37 -8.45
C GLY A 34 -0.16 -5.56 -7.16
N GLY A 35 -0.99 -5.82 -6.14
CA GLY A 35 -0.89 -5.16 -4.83
C GLY A 35 -1.43 -3.73 -4.81
N ILE A 36 -2.28 -3.37 -5.77
CA ILE A 36 -2.91 -2.05 -5.87
C ILE A 36 -4.20 -2.04 -5.04
N THR A 37 -4.40 -0.96 -4.29
CA THR A 37 -5.65 -0.68 -3.56
C THR A 37 -6.14 0.71 -3.92
N VAL A 38 -7.40 0.81 -4.35
CA VAL A 38 -8.12 2.07 -4.53
C VAL A 38 -8.96 2.33 -3.29
N SER A 39 -8.83 3.49 -2.67
CA SER A 39 -9.61 3.89 -1.49
C SER A 39 -9.68 5.41 -1.41
N GLY A 40 -10.54 5.96 -0.57
CA GLY A 40 -10.61 7.41 -0.44
C GLY A 40 -11.94 7.90 0.07
N THR A 41 -12.18 9.20 -0.08
CA THR A 41 -13.45 9.84 0.27
C THR A 41 -14.05 10.55 -0.94
N VAL A 42 -15.37 10.69 -0.92
CA VAL A 42 -16.15 11.49 -1.85
C VAL A 42 -17.09 12.36 -1.03
N THR A 43 -17.13 13.65 -1.33
CA THR A 43 -18.03 14.60 -0.70
C THR A 43 -19.08 15.06 -1.71
N THR A 44 -20.33 15.11 -1.26
CA THR A 44 -21.48 15.59 -2.04
C THR A 44 -22.04 16.88 -1.46
N ASP A 45 -22.86 17.58 -2.25
CA ASP A 45 -23.65 18.74 -1.81
C ASP A 45 -24.85 18.38 -0.90
N GLY A 46 -25.02 17.10 -0.55
CA GLY A 46 -26.11 16.59 0.28
C GLY A 46 -27.35 16.13 -0.49
N THR A 47 -27.34 16.22 -1.82
CA THR A 47 -28.42 15.71 -2.68
C THR A 47 -28.64 14.20 -2.43
N ILE A 48 -29.90 13.82 -2.21
CA ILE A 48 -30.37 12.43 -2.14
C ILE A 48 -31.06 12.08 -3.46
N GLY A 49 -30.78 10.89 -3.97
CA GLY A 49 -31.25 10.41 -5.27
C GLY A 49 -30.13 10.43 -6.33
N PRO A 50 -30.47 10.54 -7.62
CA PRO A 50 -29.50 10.59 -8.71
C PRO A 50 -28.52 11.77 -8.55
N LEU A 51 -27.23 11.49 -8.73
CA LEU A 51 -26.15 12.46 -8.66
C LEU A 51 -25.50 12.65 -10.03
N THR A 52 -25.07 13.88 -10.27
CA THR A 52 -24.21 14.26 -11.38
C THR A 52 -22.82 14.64 -10.86
N ALA A 53 -21.86 14.85 -11.76
CA ALA A 53 -20.53 15.33 -11.40
C ALA A 53 -20.58 16.68 -10.63
N ALA A 54 -21.57 17.53 -10.89
CA ALA A 54 -21.72 18.82 -10.21
C ALA A 54 -22.14 18.68 -8.73
N ASN A 55 -22.77 17.57 -8.36
CA ASN A 55 -23.13 17.30 -6.97
C ASN A 55 -21.94 16.80 -6.15
N LEU A 56 -20.80 16.49 -6.78
CA LEU A 56 -19.58 16.06 -6.11
C LEU A 56 -18.70 17.28 -5.85
N THR A 57 -18.67 17.72 -4.59
CA THR A 57 -18.02 18.98 -4.20
C THR A 57 -16.56 18.80 -3.83
N ASP A 58 -16.16 17.58 -3.44
CA ASP A 58 -14.76 17.24 -3.12
C ASP A 58 -14.53 15.73 -3.26
N TRP A 59 -13.27 15.32 -3.43
CA TRP A 59 -12.86 13.92 -3.38
C TRP A 59 -11.38 13.78 -3.03
N SER A 60 -11.04 12.67 -2.38
CA SER A 60 -9.65 12.30 -2.10
C SER A 60 -9.49 10.81 -2.35
N VAL A 61 -9.22 10.44 -3.59
CA VAL A 61 -9.10 9.03 -4.01
C VAL A 61 -7.63 8.67 -4.16
N SER A 62 -7.18 7.77 -3.31
CA SER A 62 -5.82 7.24 -3.29
C SER A 62 -5.77 5.90 -4.01
N VAL A 63 -4.81 5.77 -4.93
CA VAL A 63 -4.38 4.51 -5.51
C VAL A 63 -3.02 4.19 -4.93
N ARG A 64 -2.98 3.18 -4.07
CA ARG A 64 -1.78 2.75 -3.38
C ARG A 64 -1.34 1.39 -3.88
N GLN A 65 -0.17 1.32 -4.50
CA GLN A 65 0.48 0.09 -4.90
C GLN A 65 1.55 -0.29 -3.87
N VAL A 66 1.53 -1.53 -3.42
CA VAL A 66 2.58 -2.07 -2.56
C VAL A 66 3.25 -3.24 -3.25
N GLN A 67 4.47 -3.03 -3.74
CA GLN A 67 5.32 -4.10 -4.25
C GLN A 67 6.14 -4.65 -3.09
N ARG A 68 6.14 -5.98 -2.93
CA ARG A 68 6.89 -6.66 -1.86
C ARG A 68 7.73 -7.78 -2.46
N PHE A 69 9.02 -7.72 -2.20
CA PHE A 69 9.96 -8.80 -2.49
C PHE A 69 10.31 -9.45 -1.15
N VAL A 70 10.06 -10.77 -1.02
CA VAL A 70 10.20 -11.50 0.23
C VAL A 70 11.35 -12.49 0.11
N PHE A 71 12.33 -12.33 0.98
CA PHE A 71 13.52 -13.15 1.08
C PHE A 71 13.44 -13.96 2.37
N ASP A 72 13.29 -15.27 2.22
CA ASP A 72 13.10 -16.24 3.30
C ASP A 72 13.83 -17.55 2.94
N PRO A 73 13.82 -18.58 3.81
CA PRO A 73 14.51 -19.83 3.54
C PRO A 73 14.09 -20.59 2.28
N SER A 74 12.97 -20.24 1.62
CA SER A 74 12.62 -20.85 0.33
C SER A 74 13.58 -20.42 -0.79
N HIS A 75 14.37 -19.36 -0.57
CA HIS A 75 15.44 -18.88 -1.44
C HIS A 75 16.78 -19.06 -0.71
N PRO A 76 17.33 -20.28 -0.70
CA PRO A 76 18.41 -20.65 0.20
C PRO A 76 19.71 -19.92 -0.14
N GLY A 77 20.45 -19.59 0.92
CA GLY A 77 21.75 -18.96 0.84
C GLY A 77 21.90 -17.97 2.00
N VAL A 78 22.94 -18.18 2.81
CA VAL A 78 23.26 -17.29 3.93
C VAL A 78 24.76 -17.07 3.90
N GLN A 79 25.18 -15.81 3.81
CA GLN A 79 26.58 -15.43 3.81
C GLN A 79 26.83 -14.53 5.03
N VAL A 80 27.71 -14.98 5.90
CA VAL A 80 28.03 -14.33 7.17
C VAL A 80 29.54 -14.22 7.30
N SER A 81 30.04 -12.99 7.43
CA SER A 81 31.42 -12.70 7.78
C SER A 81 31.45 -11.48 8.69
N GLY A 82 32.27 -11.50 9.74
CA GLY A 82 32.41 -10.36 10.65
C GLY A 82 31.11 -9.93 11.35
N VAL A 83 30.13 -10.85 11.48
CA VAL A 83 28.85 -10.59 12.17
C VAL A 83 28.98 -10.98 13.63
N SER A 84 28.43 -10.16 14.51
CA SER A 84 28.40 -10.45 15.95
C SER A 84 27.09 -10.04 16.61
N VAL A 85 26.69 -10.80 17.61
CA VAL A 85 25.60 -10.50 18.53
C VAL A 85 26.21 -9.98 19.84
N SER A 86 25.67 -8.89 20.40
CA SER A 86 26.13 -8.33 21.67
C SER A 86 25.96 -9.33 22.82
N ALA A 87 26.76 -9.18 23.88
CA ALA A 87 26.73 -10.09 25.04
C ALA A 87 25.35 -10.15 25.74
N ASP A 88 24.56 -9.09 25.65
CA ASP A 88 23.17 -9.03 26.16
C ASP A 88 22.14 -9.66 25.20
N GLY A 89 22.57 -10.13 24.01
CA GLY A 89 21.70 -10.71 22.99
C GLY A 89 20.85 -9.70 22.22
N ARG A 90 21.03 -8.38 22.43
CA ARG A 90 20.06 -7.37 21.95
C ARG A 90 20.42 -6.71 20.63
N LYS A 91 21.67 -6.81 20.17
CA LYS A 91 22.17 -6.11 18.98
C LYS A 91 22.95 -7.07 18.10
N MET A 92 22.59 -7.12 16.83
CA MET A 92 23.38 -7.76 15.79
C MET A 92 24.08 -6.70 14.96
N SER A 93 25.39 -6.84 14.77
CA SER A 93 26.21 -5.89 14.04
C SER A 93 27.16 -6.58 13.07
N VAL A 94 27.47 -5.90 11.96
CA VAL A 94 28.47 -6.31 10.97
C VAL A 94 29.70 -5.42 11.13
N ARG A 95 30.89 -6.01 11.14
CA ARG A 95 32.18 -5.29 11.20
C ARG A 95 32.37 -4.46 9.93
N THR A 96 32.74 -3.19 10.07
CA THR A 96 33.19 -2.38 8.92
C THR A 96 34.67 -2.64 8.64
N SER A 97 35.16 -2.32 7.44
CA SER A 97 36.59 -2.46 7.16
C SER A 97 37.40 -1.57 8.13
N PRO A 98 38.49 -2.05 8.75
CA PRO A 98 39.36 -1.26 9.61
C PRO A 98 40.01 -0.07 8.88
N ASP A 99 40.35 -0.23 7.61
CA ASP A 99 41.11 0.73 6.81
C ASP A 99 40.43 1.12 5.48
N GLY A 100 39.29 0.52 5.17
CA GLY A 100 38.58 0.71 3.89
C GLY A 100 39.01 -0.29 2.81
N VAL A 101 39.75 -1.35 3.15
CA VAL A 101 40.30 -2.33 2.20
C VAL A 101 39.85 -3.76 2.48
N ASN A 102 38.90 -4.27 1.66
CA ASN A 102 38.54 -5.68 1.45
C ASN A 102 38.42 -6.64 2.66
N ASP A 103 38.34 -6.17 3.91
CA ASP A 103 38.49 -6.99 5.12
C ASP A 103 37.38 -6.76 6.17
N GLY A 104 36.32 -6.05 5.79
CA GLY A 104 35.13 -5.89 6.61
C GLY A 104 34.26 -7.16 6.65
N GLY A 105 33.02 -7.01 7.11
CA GLY A 105 32.03 -8.08 7.23
C GLY A 105 30.93 -8.04 6.18
N LEU A 106 30.19 -9.13 6.08
CA LEU A 106 29.06 -9.34 5.19
C LEU A 106 27.92 -10.03 5.94
N LEU A 107 26.70 -9.54 5.76
CA LEU A 107 25.47 -10.25 6.12
C LEU A 107 24.52 -10.22 4.93
N ALA A 108 24.35 -11.37 4.28
CA ALA A 108 23.53 -11.52 3.10
C ALA A 108 22.71 -12.82 3.09
N PHE A 109 21.59 -12.77 2.38
CA PHE A 109 20.62 -13.86 2.27
C PHE A 109 20.19 -14.03 0.81
N GLY A 110 19.98 -15.27 0.37
CA GLY A 110 19.57 -15.59 -1.00
C GLY A 110 20.72 -16.09 -1.89
N SER A 111 20.43 -16.17 -3.19
CA SER A 111 21.30 -16.72 -4.22
C SER A 111 21.90 -15.62 -5.11
N PHE A 112 23.23 -15.57 -5.18
CA PHE A 112 24.02 -14.57 -5.92
C PHE A 112 24.98 -15.24 -6.92
N GLY A 113 24.45 -16.09 -7.82
CA GLY A 113 25.23 -16.88 -8.78
C GLY A 113 24.60 -16.93 -10.18
N PRO A 114 25.16 -17.72 -11.12
CA PRO A 114 24.64 -17.84 -12.48
C PRO A 114 23.24 -18.47 -12.46
N GLY A 115 22.21 -17.64 -12.51
CA GLY A 115 20.80 -18.01 -12.41
C GLY A 115 19.92 -16.76 -12.18
N PRO A 116 18.61 -16.91 -11.95
CA PRO A 116 17.79 -15.78 -11.50
C PRO A 116 18.29 -15.34 -10.12
N GLU A 117 19.04 -14.26 -10.08
CA GLU A 117 19.58 -13.71 -8.85
C GLU A 117 18.42 -13.22 -7.96
N TYR A 118 18.40 -13.71 -6.72
CA TYR A 118 17.34 -13.40 -5.76
C TYR A 118 17.94 -13.37 -4.36
N GLY A 119 18.16 -12.18 -3.83
CA GLY A 119 18.79 -12.03 -2.52
C GLY A 119 18.85 -10.60 -2.01
N VAL A 120 19.29 -10.48 -0.76
CA VAL A 120 19.53 -9.22 -0.06
C VAL A 120 20.90 -9.22 0.59
N GLN A 121 21.57 -8.08 0.53
CA GLN A 121 22.70 -7.78 1.39
C GLN A 121 22.24 -6.74 2.42
N VAL A 122 22.12 -7.16 3.68
CA VAL A 122 21.72 -6.28 4.78
C VAL A 122 22.84 -5.29 5.08
N ALA A 123 24.09 -5.77 5.03
CA ALA A 123 25.27 -4.93 5.00
C ALA A 123 26.46 -5.69 4.41
N ASN A 124 27.22 -5.05 3.54
CA ASN A 124 28.44 -5.55 2.95
C ASN A 124 29.54 -4.49 3.03
N PHE A 125 30.60 -4.80 3.75
CA PHE A 125 31.82 -3.99 3.91
C PHE A 125 33.05 -4.74 3.37
N THR A 126 32.85 -5.58 2.36
CA THR A 126 33.91 -6.38 1.71
C THR A 126 34.09 -5.93 0.25
N GLY A 127 35.23 -6.31 -0.34
CA GLY A 127 35.51 -6.01 -1.74
C GLY A 127 35.42 -4.51 -2.05
N ALA A 128 34.86 -4.18 -3.22
CA ALA A 128 34.65 -2.81 -3.66
C ALA A 128 33.75 -1.95 -2.74
N TYR A 129 33.12 -2.55 -1.73
CA TYR A 129 32.26 -1.86 -0.77
C TYR A 129 32.92 -1.69 0.61
N ALA A 130 34.21 -1.97 0.74
CA ALA A 130 34.91 -1.90 2.01
C ALA A 130 34.87 -0.51 2.64
N ASP A 131 34.94 0.54 1.82
CA ASP A 131 34.76 1.92 2.26
C ASP A 131 33.28 2.32 2.30
N GLY A 132 32.75 2.60 3.48
CA GLY A 132 31.37 3.06 3.69
C GLY A 132 30.28 1.98 3.64
N GLY A 133 30.49 0.87 2.91
CA GLY A 133 29.58 -0.27 2.84
C GLY A 133 28.30 -0.07 2.05
N VAL A 134 27.69 -1.17 1.65
CA VAL A 134 26.44 -1.19 0.87
C VAL A 134 25.39 -2.10 1.51
N ALA A 135 24.12 -1.75 1.32
CA ALA A 135 23.01 -2.67 1.40
C ALA A 135 22.29 -2.71 0.04
N PHE A 136 21.77 -3.86 -0.35
CA PHE A 136 20.99 -3.98 -1.59
C PHE A 136 19.96 -5.09 -1.52
N TYR A 137 18.96 -5.02 -2.40
CA TYR A 137 18.08 -6.13 -2.72
C TYR A 137 18.07 -6.39 -4.22
N LEU A 138 17.81 -7.64 -4.58
CA LEU A 138 17.77 -8.11 -5.94
C LEU A 138 16.68 -9.17 -6.06
N ALA A 139 15.69 -8.93 -6.90
CA ALA A 139 14.54 -9.80 -7.12
C ALA A 139 14.17 -9.80 -8.62
N GLY A 140 14.90 -10.59 -9.41
CA GLY A 140 14.77 -10.57 -10.86
C GLY A 140 15.18 -9.19 -11.44
N PRO A 141 14.31 -8.49 -12.20
CA PRO A 141 14.65 -7.16 -12.74
C PRO A 141 14.64 -6.05 -11.68
N ALA A 142 14.08 -6.30 -10.49
CA ALA A 142 14.06 -5.33 -9.41
C ALA A 142 15.38 -5.38 -8.64
N PHE A 143 16.24 -4.39 -8.85
CA PHE A 143 17.52 -4.24 -8.18
C PHE A 143 17.69 -2.82 -7.67
N GLU A 144 18.11 -2.69 -6.42
CA GLU A 144 18.51 -1.39 -5.89
C GLU A 144 19.49 -1.53 -4.74
N TRP A 145 20.36 -0.54 -4.61
CA TRP A 145 21.43 -0.51 -3.63
C TRP A 145 21.50 0.85 -2.93
N GLN A 146 22.03 0.86 -1.72
CA GLN A 146 22.16 2.03 -0.86
C GLN A 146 23.52 2.00 -0.15
N TRP A 147 24.27 3.09 -0.28
CA TRP A 147 25.47 3.31 0.55
C TRP A 147 25.08 3.43 2.03
N LEU A 148 25.77 2.70 2.89
CA LEU A 148 25.54 2.73 4.34
C LEU A 148 26.33 3.85 5.02
N SER A 149 27.35 4.39 4.36
CA SER A 149 28.24 5.45 4.85
C SER A 149 28.74 5.20 6.27
N ALA A 150 29.00 3.93 6.62
CA ALA A 150 29.49 3.59 7.94
C ALA A 150 30.99 3.90 8.04
N PRO A 151 31.46 4.46 9.17
CA PRO A 151 32.88 4.73 9.34
C PRO A 151 33.70 3.43 9.40
N ASN A 152 34.91 3.49 8.87
CA ASN A 152 35.90 2.41 8.99
C ASN A 152 36.28 2.17 10.47
N ALA A 153 36.86 1.01 10.75
CA ALA A 153 37.23 0.55 12.10
C ALA A 153 36.07 0.58 13.11
N SER A 154 34.86 0.25 12.68
CA SER A 154 33.65 0.28 13.50
C SER A 154 32.79 -0.98 13.34
N LYS A 155 31.58 -0.93 13.91
CA LYS A 155 30.55 -1.95 13.75
C LYS A 155 29.24 -1.28 13.36
N ARG A 156 28.64 -1.70 12.25
CA ARG A 156 27.31 -1.25 11.84
C ARG A 156 26.25 -2.11 12.50
N LEU A 157 25.40 -1.50 13.32
CA LEU A 157 24.20 -2.17 13.83
C LEU A 157 23.25 -2.49 12.68
N VAL A 158 22.86 -3.75 12.52
CA VAL A 158 21.96 -4.19 11.43
C VAL A 158 20.64 -4.72 11.94
N ALA A 159 20.56 -5.20 13.18
CA ALA A 159 19.31 -5.69 13.75
C ALA A 159 19.28 -5.58 15.29
N LYS A 160 18.09 -5.56 15.87
CA LYS A 160 17.83 -5.47 17.32
C LYS A 160 16.87 -6.56 17.77
N ALA A 161 17.07 -7.11 18.96
CA ALA A 161 16.16 -8.06 19.58
C ALA A 161 15.62 -7.53 20.92
N ALA A 162 14.45 -8.03 21.31
CA ALA A 162 13.98 -7.91 22.69
C ALA A 162 14.90 -8.71 23.63
N PRO A 163 15.03 -8.36 24.92
CA PRO A 163 15.78 -9.15 25.88
C PRO A 163 15.35 -10.63 25.88
N GLY A 164 16.30 -11.55 25.77
CA GLY A 164 16.05 -13.00 25.75
C GLY A 164 15.47 -13.55 24.43
N SER A 165 15.30 -12.73 23.40
CA SER A 165 14.80 -13.16 22.09
C SER A 165 15.95 -13.58 21.18
N SER A 166 15.80 -14.71 20.49
CA SER A 166 16.65 -15.10 19.36
C SER A 166 16.20 -14.50 18.02
N VAL A 167 15.07 -13.78 18.02
CA VAL A 167 14.53 -13.08 16.85
C VAL A 167 14.97 -11.62 16.87
N PHE A 168 15.78 -11.25 15.88
CA PHE A 168 16.29 -9.91 15.63
C PHE A 168 15.47 -9.24 14.54
N ARG A 169 14.97 -8.03 14.80
CA ARG A 169 14.33 -7.18 13.80
C ARG A 169 15.37 -6.28 13.14
N LEU A 170 15.40 -6.28 11.81
CA LEU A 170 16.31 -5.44 11.04
C LEU A 170 16.11 -3.95 11.38
N VAL A 171 17.22 -3.22 11.44
CA VAL A 171 17.20 -1.76 11.31
C VAL A 171 16.83 -1.47 9.86
N PRO A 172 15.72 -0.75 9.59
CA PRO A 172 15.29 -0.53 8.21
C PRO A 172 16.34 0.21 7.38
N VAL A 173 16.44 -0.17 6.11
CA VAL A 173 17.26 0.53 5.10
C VAL A 173 16.32 1.09 4.04
N GLY A 174 16.36 2.41 3.85
CA GLY A 174 15.66 3.07 2.74
C GLY A 174 16.54 3.11 1.49
N PHE A 175 15.93 2.97 0.32
CA PHE A 175 16.60 3.02 -0.97
C PHE A 175 16.17 4.26 -1.78
N PRO A 176 16.94 4.67 -2.81
CA PRO A 176 16.61 5.84 -3.65
C PRO A 176 15.19 5.88 -4.23
N SER A 177 14.60 4.74 -4.57
CA SER A 177 13.23 4.61 -5.08
C SER A 177 12.15 4.89 -4.03
N GLY A 178 12.52 4.95 -2.75
CA GLY A 178 11.60 4.95 -1.62
C GLY A 178 11.29 3.55 -1.09
N ALA A 179 11.84 2.49 -1.70
CA ALA A 179 11.73 1.14 -1.14
C ALA A 179 12.38 1.07 0.25
N VAL A 180 11.83 0.23 1.13
CA VAL A 180 12.36 -0.01 2.48
C VAL A 180 12.61 -1.50 2.67
N MET A 181 13.86 -1.87 2.93
CA MET A 181 14.22 -3.20 3.41
C MET A 181 14.04 -3.27 4.92
N SER A 182 13.27 -4.25 5.37
CA SER A 182 13.00 -4.53 6.78
C SER A 182 12.73 -6.02 6.96
N GLY A 183 12.68 -6.51 8.19
CA GLY A 183 12.42 -7.93 8.39
C GLY A 183 12.93 -8.45 9.71
N THR A 184 13.06 -9.77 9.78
CA THR A 184 13.58 -10.50 10.94
C THR A 184 14.64 -11.52 10.56
N ILE A 185 15.57 -11.75 11.47
CA ILE A 185 16.57 -12.83 11.43
C ILE A 185 16.44 -13.58 12.75
N THR A 186 16.33 -14.90 12.70
CA THR A 186 16.32 -15.76 13.88
C THR A 186 17.66 -16.46 14.00
N THR A 187 18.24 -16.46 15.20
CA THR A 187 19.47 -17.17 15.50
C THR A 187 19.24 -18.37 16.42
N ASP A 188 20.27 -19.18 16.61
CA ASP A 188 20.32 -20.27 17.60
C ASP A 188 20.49 -19.79 19.06
N GLY A 189 20.50 -18.47 19.29
CA GLY A 189 20.67 -17.85 20.60
C GLY A 189 22.11 -17.58 21.03
N ARG A 190 23.12 -17.94 20.22
CA ARG A 190 24.53 -17.62 20.53
C ARG A 190 24.80 -16.11 20.50
N THR A 191 25.69 -15.66 21.39
CA THR A 191 26.25 -14.30 21.44
C THR A 191 27.71 -14.28 21.03
N GLY A 192 28.27 -13.11 20.71
CA GLY A 192 29.64 -12.97 20.23
C GLY A 192 29.69 -13.05 18.70
N ALA A 193 30.83 -13.48 18.15
CA ALA A 193 30.93 -13.74 16.71
C ALA A 193 30.01 -14.90 16.33
N ILE A 194 29.27 -14.76 15.24
CA ILE A 194 28.38 -15.80 14.72
C ILE A 194 28.73 -16.14 13.27
N GLU A 195 28.45 -17.38 12.89
CA GLU A 195 28.63 -17.90 11.54
C GLU A 195 27.27 -18.14 10.87
N ALA A 196 27.26 -18.49 9.58
CA ALA A 196 26.03 -18.75 8.84
C ALA A 196 25.16 -19.84 9.47
N SER A 197 25.77 -20.85 10.10
CA SER A 197 25.09 -21.96 10.78
C SER A 197 24.30 -21.52 12.03
N ALA A 198 24.63 -20.37 12.62
CA ALA A 198 23.91 -19.82 13.76
C ALA A 198 22.63 -19.08 13.36
N ILE A 199 22.41 -18.82 12.06
CA ILE A 199 21.17 -18.27 11.53
C ILE A 199 20.24 -19.42 11.18
N THR A 200 19.10 -19.51 11.86
CA THR A 200 18.18 -20.64 11.73
C THR A 200 16.95 -20.31 10.89
N ASP A 201 16.60 -19.04 10.78
CA ASP A 201 15.46 -18.57 9.97
C ASP A 201 15.62 -17.08 9.62
N TRP A 202 14.97 -16.62 8.56
CA TRP A 202 14.91 -15.20 8.19
C TRP A 202 13.64 -14.88 7.41
N LYS A 203 13.19 -13.63 7.53
CA LYS A 203 12.13 -13.09 6.69
C LYS A 203 12.39 -11.63 6.46
N ILE A 204 13.01 -11.33 5.34
CA ILE A 204 13.39 -9.99 4.93
C ILE A 204 12.49 -9.57 3.79
N THR A 205 12.07 -8.32 3.79
CA THR A 205 11.19 -7.76 2.77
C THR A 205 11.73 -6.42 2.32
N ALA A 206 11.93 -6.26 1.01
CA ALA A 206 12.05 -4.97 0.37
C ALA A 206 10.65 -4.56 -0.12
N ALA A 207 10.10 -3.48 0.42
CA ALA A 207 8.77 -3.00 0.08
C ALA A 207 8.84 -1.61 -0.53
N LEU A 208 8.32 -1.46 -1.75
CA LEU A 208 8.07 -0.18 -2.39
C LEU A 208 6.59 0.17 -2.25
N VAL A 209 6.31 1.39 -1.84
CA VAL A 209 4.95 1.93 -1.70
C VAL A 209 4.83 3.12 -2.61
N ASP A 210 4.05 2.96 -3.67
CA ASP A 210 3.69 4.06 -4.57
C ASP A 210 2.26 4.48 -4.26
N GLU A 211 2.03 5.78 -4.08
CA GLU A 211 0.70 6.33 -3.85
C GLU A 211 0.44 7.51 -4.79
N VAL A 212 -0.63 7.41 -5.57
CA VAL A 212 -1.16 8.52 -6.35
C VAL A 212 -2.48 8.94 -5.73
N ARG A 213 -2.63 10.25 -5.47
CA ARG A 213 -3.85 10.82 -4.93
C ARG A 213 -4.54 11.72 -5.94
N TYR A 214 -5.80 11.42 -6.24
CA TYR A 214 -6.70 12.21 -7.06
C TYR A 214 -7.57 13.10 -6.17
N THR A 215 -7.49 14.40 -6.39
CA THR A 215 -8.24 15.46 -5.70
C THR A 215 -8.80 16.44 -6.73
N PRO A 216 -9.76 17.32 -6.39
CA PRO A 216 -10.21 18.36 -7.31
C PRO A 216 -9.09 19.25 -7.85
N ALA A 217 -7.98 19.40 -7.11
CA ALA A 217 -6.85 20.21 -7.54
C ALA A 217 -6.04 19.60 -8.70
N ASN A 218 -6.08 18.28 -8.90
CA ASN A 218 -5.23 17.58 -9.87
C ASN A 218 -5.98 16.56 -10.74
N SER A 219 -7.31 16.49 -10.64
CA SER A 219 -8.15 15.52 -11.35
C SER A 219 -9.57 16.06 -11.52
N SER A 220 -10.40 15.32 -12.25
CA SER A 220 -11.84 15.57 -12.37
C SER A 220 -12.62 14.27 -12.17
N VAL A 221 -13.91 14.42 -11.87
CA VAL A 221 -14.88 13.35 -12.11
C VAL A 221 -14.87 13.02 -13.60
N LEU A 222 -14.78 11.75 -13.94
CA LEU A 222 -14.58 11.35 -15.33
C LEU A 222 -15.89 11.43 -16.11
N PRO A 223 -15.85 11.79 -17.41
CA PRO A 223 -17.05 12.13 -18.19
C PRO A 223 -18.09 11.02 -18.32
N ALA A 224 -17.67 9.76 -18.16
CA ALA A 224 -18.57 8.61 -18.21
C ALA A 224 -19.39 8.40 -16.93
N THR A 225 -19.24 9.26 -15.91
CA THR A 225 -19.96 9.14 -14.63
C THR A 225 -21.46 9.25 -14.84
N ALA A 226 -22.16 8.14 -14.63
CA ALA A 226 -23.59 7.97 -14.84
C ALA A 226 -24.14 6.96 -13.83
N GLY A 227 -25.43 7.07 -13.50
CA GLY A 227 -26.07 6.14 -12.56
C GLY A 227 -25.52 6.18 -11.14
N LEU A 228 -24.78 7.22 -10.76
CA LEU A 228 -24.38 7.48 -9.38
C LEU A 228 -25.60 8.00 -8.60
N SER A 229 -25.80 7.53 -7.38
CA SER A 229 -26.89 7.99 -6.51
C SER A 229 -26.50 7.93 -5.03
N SER A 230 -27.16 8.75 -4.21
CA SER A 230 -27.05 8.73 -2.76
C SER A 230 -28.40 8.42 -2.12
N ASP A 231 -28.43 7.58 -1.08
CA ASP A 231 -29.60 7.42 -0.21
C ASP A 231 -29.49 8.27 1.09
N GLY A 232 -28.48 9.13 1.17
CA GLY A 232 -28.12 9.90 2.37
C GLY A 232 -27.19 9.15 3.34
N THR A 233 -26.95 7.86 3.10
CA THR A 233 -26.04 7.02 3.89
C THR A 233 -25.01 6.25 3.06
N THR A 234 -25.31 6.01 1.79
CA THR A 234 -24.52 5.18 0.88
C THR A 234 -24.48 5.85 -0.49
N LEU A 235 -23.30 5.87 -1.11
CA LEU A 235 -23.17 6.16 -2.54
C LEU A 235 -23.18 4.84 -3.32
N SER A 236 -24.02 4.77 -4.34
CA SER A 236 -24.16 3.58 -5.18
C SER A 236 -24.11 3.89 -6.67
N VAL A 237 -23.57 2.95 -7.45
CA VAL A 237 -23.51 3.02 -8.92
C VAL A 237 -24.47 2.00 -9.51
N ALA A 238 -25.39 2.46 -10.36
CA ALA A 238 -26.44 1.64 -10.97
C ALA A 238 -25.88 0.57 -11.92
N ARG A 239 -26.58 -0.56 -11.99
CA ARG A 239 -26.39 -1.62 -12.98
C ARG A 239 -27.73 -1.88 -13.69
N PRO A 240 -27.74 -1.99 -15.03
CA PRO A 240 -26.62 -1.78 -15.95
C PRO A 240 -26.34 -0.29 -16.19
N GLY A 241 -25.22 0.02 -16.85
CA GLY A 241 -24.97 1.34 -17.43
C GLY A 241 -24.31 2.37 -16.52
N GLY A 242 -24.27 2.14 -15.21
CA GLY A 242 -23.64 3.08 -14.28
C GLY A 242 -22.12 3.01 -14.28
N TYR A 243 -21.48 4.12 -13.98
CA TYR A 243 -20.04 4.26 -13.89
C TYR A 243 -19.72 5.36 -12.87
N PHE A 244 -18.66 5.15 -12.09
CA PHE A 244 -18.04 6.20 -11.30
C PHE A 244 -16.53 6.07 -11.36
N GLY A 245 -15.86 7.18 -11.70
CA GLY A 245 -14.41 7.24 -11.70
C GLY A 245 -13.90 8.67 -11.56
N VAL A 246 -12.72 8.81 -10.98
CA VAL A 246 -11.99 10.08 -10.86
C VAL A 246 -10.61 9.93 -11.47
N GLY A 247 -10.11 10.98 -12.10
CA GLY A 247 -8.81 10.91 -12.75
C GLY A 247 -8.51 12.13 -13.61
N ILE A 248 -7.42 12.03 -14.36
CA ILE A 248 -7.04 12.98 -15.39
C ILE A 248 -7.52 12.44 -16.73
N ALA A 249 -8.45 13.16 -17.37
CA ALA A 249 -8.93 12.80 -18.68
C ALA A 249 -7.79 12.75 -19.72
N PRO A 250 -7.84 11.85 -20.70
CA PRO A 250 -6.84 11.78 -21.75
C PRO A 250 -6.78 13.09 -22.54
N ARG A 251 -5.56 13.60 -22.76
CA ARG A 251 -5.29 14.77 -23.62
C ARG A 251 -4.14 14.41 -24.55
N PRO A 252 -4.41 14.03 -25.83
CA PRO A 252 -3.36 13.60 -26.75
C PRO A 252 -2.17 14.57 -26.79
N PRO A 253 -0.92 14.08 -26.74
CA PRO A 253 -0.51 12.67 -26.78
C PRO A 253 -0.56 11.93 -25.42
N ALA A 254 -0.88 12.61 -24.33
CA ALA A 254 -0.91 12.02 -23.00
C ALA A 254 -2.12 11.08 -22.84
N ARG A 255 -1.85 9.84 -22.42
CA ARG A 255 -2.88 8.91 -21.97
C ARG A 255 -3.46 9.42 -20.66
N GLY A 256 -4.77 9.31 -20.49
CA GLY A 256 -5.43 9.63 -19.22
C GLY A 256 -4.99 8.66 -18.12
N GLN A 257 -5.33 8.99 -16.88
CA GLN A 257 -5.05 8.15 -15.72
C GLN A 257 -6.17 8.32 -14.70
N GLY A 258 -6.52 7.28 -13.95
CA GLY A 258 -7.61 7.40 -13.00
C GLY A 258 -7.92 6.11 -12.26
N ALA A 259 -8.83 6.24 -11.31
CA ALA A 259 -9.38 5.16 -10.53
C ALA A 259 -10.88 5.04 -10.81
N VAL A 260 -11.36 3.81 -11.04
CA VAL A 260 -12.77 3.47 -11.25
C VAL A 260 -13.19 2.53 -10.11
N PRO A 261 -13.86 3.03 -9.06
CA PRO A 261 -14.44 2.18 -8.03
C PRO A 261 -15.55 1.25 -8.55
N ALA A 262 -16.27 1.66 -9.61
CA ALA A 262 -17.26 0.81 -10.27
C ALA A 262 -17.57 1.24 -11.71
N ASP A 263 -17.63 0.26 -12.61
CA ASP A 263 -18.03 0.37 -14.02
C ASP A 263 -18.94 -0.79 -14.40
N PHE A 264 -20.18 -0.44 -14.74
CA PHE A 264 -21.22 -1.27 -15.34
C PHE A 264 -21.66 -0.74 -16.70
N ALA A 265 -20.95 0.25 -17.24
CA ALA A 265 -21.27 0.93 -18.50
C ALA A 265 -20.70 0.21 -19.72
N SER A 266 -19.56 -0.47 -19.56
CA SER A 266 -18.91 -1.13 -20.68
C SER A 266 -19.62 -2.42 -21.12
N ALA A 267 -19.85 -2.57 -22.42
CA ALA A 267 -20.23 -3.83 -23.04
C ALA A 267 -19.14 -4.92 -22.92
N THR A 268 -17.89 -4.51 -22.62
CA THR A 268 -16.76 -5.40 -22.37
C THR A 268 -16.51 -5.66 -20.87
N ALA A 269 -17.21 -4.96 -19.97
CA ALA A 269 -17.14 -5.29 -18.56
C ALA A 269 -17.76 -6.70 -18.35
N PRO A 270 -17.22 -7.52 -17.43
CA PRO A 270 -17.89 -8.75 -17.02
C PRO A 270 -19.35 -8.45 -16.66
N SER A 271 -20.26 -9.40 -16.89
CA SER A 271 -21.70 -9.18 -16.68
C SER A 271 -22.07 -8.69 -15.27
N GLY A 272 -21.18 -8.85 -14.28
CA GLY A 272 -21.30 -8.34 -12.92
C GLY A 272 -20.51 -7.06 -12.61
N GLY A 273 -20.06 -6.31 -13.61
CA GLY A 273 -19.28 -5.07 -13.48
C GLY A 273 -17.80 -5.28 -13.18
N GLN A 274 -17.06 -4.18 -13.21
CA GLN A 274 -15.62 -4.13 -12.91
C GLN A 274 -15.25 -2.89 -12.11
N ALA A 275 -14.10 -2.96 -11.44
CA ALA A 275 -13.40 -1.81 -10.88
C ALA A 275 -11.94 -1.85 -11.35
N GLY A 276 -11.28 -0.70 -11.41
CA GLY A 276 -9.95 -0.65 -12.00
C GLY A 276 -9.17 0.63 -11.75
N TYR A 277 -7.93 0.58 -12.22
CA TYR A 277 -6.97 1.66 -12.20
C TYR A 277 -6.17 1.64 -13.49
N TRP A 278 -5.86 2.82 -14.02
CA TRP A 278 -4.97 2.94 -15.16
C TRP A 278 -4.10 4.18 -15.06
N ASN A 279 -2.93 4.07 -15.66
CA ASN A 279 -2.01 5.18 -15.92
C ASN A 279 -1.35 5.00 -17.29
N ALA A 280 -0.29 5.75 -17.57
CA ALA A 280 0.41 5.69 -18.86
C ALA A 280 0.99 4.30 -19.20
N PHE A 281 1.29 3.47 -18.20
CA PHE A 281 2.03 2.21 -18.35
C PHE A 281 1.29 0.98 -17.82
N THR A 282 0.22 1.18 -17.05
CA THR A 282 -0.46 0.12 -16.30
C THR A 282 -1.96 0.23 -16.51
N PHE A 283 -2.60 -0.92 -16.71
CA PHE A 283 -4.05 -1.08 -16.70
C PHE A 283 -4.39 -2.31 -15.87
N GLN A 284 -5.13 -2.13 -14.79
CA GLN A 284 -5.51 -3.21 -13.86
C GLN A 284 -6.99 -3.12 -13.55
N TYR A 285 -7.66 -4.28 -13.54
CA TYR A 285 -9.08 -4.37 -13.22
C TYR A 285 -9.39 -5.64 -12.44
N VAL A 286 -10.54 -5.63 -11.76
CA VAL A 286 -11.12 -6.78 -11.07
C VAL A 286 -12.61 -6.83 -11.37
N GLY A 287 -13.17 -8.03 -11.51
CA GLY A 287 -14.62 -8.21 -11.61
C GLY A 287 -15.29 -7.93 -10.26
N LEU A 288 -16.39 -7.19 -10.26
CA LEU A 288 -17.18 -6.94 -9.04
C LEU A 288 -18.13 -8.11 -8.71
N HIS A 289 -18.44 -8.95 -9.70
CA HIS A 289 -19.35 -10.10 -9.58
C HIS A 289 -20.72 -9.76 -8.97
N PHE A 290 -21.19 -8.53 -9.19
CA PHE A 290 -22.43 -8.02 -8.61
C PHE A 290 -23.65 -8.38 -9.45
N LYS A 291 -24.72 -8.84 -8.78
CA LYS A 291 -25.98 -9.25 -9.43
C LYS A 291 -27.16 -8.31 -9.16
N GLY A 292 -27.02 -7.34 -8.25
CA GLY A 292 -28.10 -6.40 -7.93
C GLY A 292 -28.23 -5.25 -8.95
N SER A 293 -29.07 -4.29 -8.61
CA SER A 293 -29.37 -3.10 -9.43
C SER A 293 -28.51 -1.88 -9.11
N ALA A 294 -27.89 -1.81 -7.92
CA ALA A 294 -27.01 -0.71 -7.53
C ALA A 294 -25.88 -1.22 -6.62
N TRP A 295 -24.63 -0.99 -7.03
CA TRP A 295 -23.45 -1.40 -6.29
C TRP A 295 -23.02 -0.32 -5.30
N PRO A 296 -22.96 -0.60 -3.99
CA PRO A 296 -22.51 0.37 -3.00
C PRO A 296 -21.00 0.58 -3.14
N ILE A 297 -20.60 1.80 -3.46
CA ILE A 297 -19.18 2.19 -3.59
C ILE A 297 -18.64 2.90 -2.34
N ALA A 298 -19.50 3.50 -1.53
CA ALA A 298 -19.11 4.26 -0.36
C ALA A 298 -20.21 4.28 0.70
N THR A 299 -19.84 4.41 1.97
CA THR A 299 -20.77 4.60 3.10
C THR A 299 -20.41 5.86 3.86
N VAL A 300 -21.33 6.42 4.65
CA VAL A 300 -21.05 7.55 5.55
C VAL A 300 -19.75 7.31 6.30
N GLN A 301 -18.88 8.32 6.31
CA GLN A 301 -17.72 8.30 7.19
C GLN A 301 -18.21 8.41 8.65
N PRO A 302 -17.87 7.42 9.52
CA PRO A 302 -18.31 7.43 10.91
C PRO A 302 -17.76 8.62 11.71
#